data_AF-A0A920SYS5-F1
#
_entry.id   AF-A0A920SYS5-F1
#
_cell.length_a   1.000
_cell.length_b   1.000
_cell.length_c   1.000
_cell.angle_alpha   90.00
_cell.angle_beta   90.00
_cell.angle_gamma   90.00
#
_symmetry.space_group_name_H-M   'P 1'
#
loop_
_entity.id
_entity.type
_entity.pdbx_description
1 polymer ?
#
loop_
_entity_poly.entity_id
_entity_poly.type
_entity_poly.pdbx_seq_one_letter_code
_entity_poly.pdbx_strand_id
1 'polypeptide(L)'
;MIIMSANRFGLAQLHQLRGRVGRGEDESYCILMENFPKDDLASEGIKAMVKYSDGFVLAEEDLRIRGPGDFMGTRQRGLGNELKIATIDDVDLLQIARKEASDLMADKTLDPL
;
A
#
# COMPACT_ATOMS: atom_id res chain seq x y z
N MET A 1 -9.46 9.72 -20.96
CA MET A 1 -9.31 8.28 -20.65
C MET A 1 -10.53 7.80 -19.89
N ILE A 2 -11.02 6.59 -20.18
CA ILE A 2 -12.15 5.97 -19.47
C ILE A 2 -11.66 4.65 -18.88
N ILE A 3 -11.87 4.44 -17.57
CA ILE A 3 -11.56 3.19 -16.88
C ILE A 3 -12.88 2.51 -16.52
N MET A 4 -13.16 1.42 -17.23
CA MET A 4 -14.33 0.58 -16.98
C MET A 4 -14.10 -0.28 -15.74
N SER A 5 -15.14 -0.49 -14.94
CA SER A 5 -15.07 -1.36 -13.76
C SER A 5 -13.94 -0.95 -12.80
N ALA A 6 -13.78 0.36 -12.58
CA ALA A 6 -12.70 0.95 -11.79
C ALA A 6 -12.60 0.35 -10.37
N ASN A 7 -13.71 -0.15 -9.84
CA ASN A 7 -13.82 -0.75 -8.51
C ASN A 7 -13.09 -2.09 -8.38
N ARG A 8 -12.59 -2.66 -9.49
CA ARG A 8 -11.78 -3.88 -9.49
C ARG A 8 -10.28 -3.62 -9.39
N PHE A 9 -9.85 -2.37 -9.50
CA PHE A 9 -8.44 -1.99 -9.45
C PHE A 9 -8.06 -1.46 -8.07
N GLY A 10 -6.81 -1.68 -7.67
CA GLY A 10 -6.24 -1.01 -6.49
C GLY A 10 -5.96 0.47 -6.74
N LEU A 11 -5.88 1.27 -5.67
CA LEU A 11 -5.61 2.71 -5.76
C LEU A 11 -4.30 3.01 -6.50
N ALA A 12 -3.25 2.24 -6.25
CA ALA A 12 -1.98 2.37 -6.96
C ALA A 12 -2.12 2.13 -8.48
N GLN A 13 -2.91 1.14 -8.89
CA GLN A 13 -3.15 0.86 -10.31
C GLN A 13 -3.95 1.98 -10.97
N LEU A 14 -4.97 2.51 -10.28
CA LEU A 14 -5.75 3.64 -10.77
C LEU A 14 -4.89 4.90 -10.91
N HIS A 15 -4.01 5.19 -9.94
CA HIS A 15 -3.06 6.31 -10.01
C HIS A 15 -2.13 6.19 -11.23
N GLN A 16 -1.56 5.00 -11.44
CA GLN A 16 -0.71 4.74 -12.60
C GLN A 16 -1.45 4.87 -13.93
N LEU A 17 -2.70 4.39 -14.01
CA LEU A 17 -3.54 4.54 -15.20
C LEU A 17 -3.87 6.01 -15.48
N ARG A 18 -4.24 6.78 -14.47
CA ARG A 18 -4.48 8.23 -14.59
C ARG A 18 -3.24 8.96 -15.12
N GLY A 19 -2.04 8.60 -14.65
CA GLY A 19 -0.77 9.20 -15.09
C GLY A 19 -0.37 8.91 -16.56
N ARG A 20 -1.13 8.06 -17.27
CA ARG A 20 -0.92 7.81 -18.71
C ARG A 20 -1.57 8.85 -19.62
N VAL A 21 -2.34 9.79 -19.07
CA VAL A 21 -2.92 10.94 -19.80
C VAL A 21 -2.51 12.27 -19.17
N GLY A 22 -2.68 13.39 -19.88
CA GLY A 22 -2.38 14.72 -19.35
C GLY A 22 -0.90 15.14 -19.39
N ARG A 23 -0.17 14.74 -20.43
CA ARG A 23 1.24 15.15 -20.65
C ARG A 23 1.41 16.32 -21.62
N GLY A 24 0.31 16.83 -22.19
CA GLY A 24 0.28 17.99 -23.08
C GLY A 24 -0.09 19.26 -22.32
N GLU A 25 -0.20 20.36 -23.05
CA GLU A 25 -0.63 21.66 -22.50
C GLU A 25 -2.15 21.71 -22.25
N ASP A 26 -2.91 20.85 -22.93
CA ASP A 26 -4.37 20.78 -22.81
C ASP A 26 -4.82 19.95 -21.60
N GLU A 27 -5.93 20.36 -21.01
CA GLU A 27 -6.58 19.60 -19.94
C GLU A 27 -6.99 18.19 -20.41
N SER A 28 -6.68 17.21 -19.57
CA SER A 28 -7.03 15.81 -19.80
C SER A 28 -7.92 15.29 -18.70
N TYR A 29 -8.94 14.52 -19.09
CA TYR A 29 -9.92 13.97 -18.17
C TYR A 29 -9.75 12.45 -18.04
N CYS A 30 -9.86 11.96 -16.81
CA CYS A 30 -9.90 10.53 -16.48
C CYS A 30 -11.27 10.22 -15.85
N ILE A 31 -12.08 9.41 -16.54
CA ILE A 31 -13.43 9.05 -16.10
C ILE A 31 -13.38 7.63 -15.51
N LEU A 32 -13.89 7.47 -14.29
CA LEU A 32 -13.92 6.20 -13.56
C LEU A 32 -15.36 5.67 -13.55
N MET A 33 -15.58 4.46 -14.07
CA MET A 33 -16.90 3.82 -14.08
C MET A 33 -16.93 2.67 -13.08
N GLU A 34 -17.87 2.73 -12.14
CA GLU A 34 -18.16 1.66 -11.18
C GLU A 34 -19.20 0.70 -11.75
N ASN A 35 -18.99 -0.61 -11.54
CA ASN A 35 -20.04 -1.59 -11.81
C ASN A 35 -20.98 -1.72 -10.61
N PHE A 36 -22.26 -2.03 -10.87
CA PHE A 36 -23.22 -2.44 -9.84
C PHE A 36 -23.18 -3.97 -9.62
N PRO A 37 -23.47 -4.46 -8.39
CA PRO A 37 -23.79 -3.70 -7.18
C PRO A 37 -22.56 -3.01 -6.57
N LYS A 38 -22.80 -1.92 -5.82
CA LYS A 38 -21.73 -1.17 -5.16
C LYS A 38 -21.12 -1.99 -4.04
N ASP A 39 -19.80 -2.07 -4.06
CA ASP A 39 -18.99 -2.51 -2.93
C ASP A 39 -18.55 -1.26 -2.18
N ASP A 40 -18.89 -1.15 -0.89
CA ASP A 40 -18.67 0.06 -0.09
C ASP A 40 -17.18 0.41 0.04
N LEU A 41 -16.30 -0.59 0.21
CA LEU A 41 -14.85 -0.39 0.30
C LEU A 41 -14.25 0.05 -1.04
N ALA A 42 -14.66 -0.62 -2.13
CA ALA A 42 -14.20 -0.25 -3.46
C ALA A 42 -14.69 1.14 -3.89
N SER A 43 -15.89 1.52 -3.45
CA SER A 43 -16.45 2.86 -3.66
C SER A 43 -15.68 3.93 -2.88
N GLU A 44 -15.17 3.62 -1.69
CA GLU A 44 -14.32 4.53 -0.91
C GLU A 44 -12.99 4.80 -1.59
N GLY A 45 -12.34 3.76 -2.14
CA GLY A 45 -11.12 3.91 -2.94
C GLY A 45 -11.31 4.77 -4.19
N ILE A 46 -12.44 4.63 -4.89
CA ILE A 46 -12.72 5.49 -6.06
C ILE A 46 -12.96 6.94 -5.64
N LYS A 47 -13.66 7.18 -4.54
CA LYS A 47 -13.82 8.54 -4.00
C LYS A 47 -12.48 9.16 -3.63
N ALA A 48 -11.58 8.41 -3.02
CA ALA A 48 -10.22 8.85 -2.74
C ALA A 48 -9.47 9.25 -4.02
N MET A 49 -9.57 8.42 -5.06
CA MET A 49 -8.95 8.66 -6.38
C MET A 49 -9.45 9.94 -7.07
N VAL A 50 -10.72 10.32 -6.83
CA VAL A 50 -11.30 11.59 -7.31
C VAL A 50 -10.86 12.78 -6.44
N LYS A 51 -10.72 12.57 -5.13
CA LYS A 51 -10.38 13.63 -4.17
C LYS A 51 -8.91 14.03 -4.20
N TYR A 52 -8.01 13.07 -4.45
CA TYR A 52 -6.58 13.29 -4.32
C TYR A 52 -5.80 12.95 -5.59
N SER A 53 -4.92 13.87 -5.97
CA SER A 53 -3.97 13.70 -7.09
C SER A 53 -2.61 13.19 -6.63
N ASP A 54 -2.21 13.48 -5.38
CA ASP A 54 -0.93 13.06 -4.83
C ASP A 54 -0.88 11.55 -4.59
N GLY A 55 0.20 10.90 -5.06
CA GLY A 55 0.39 9.45 -4.92
C GLY A 55 0.66 9.00 -3.48
N PHE A 56 1.32 9.82 -2.66
CA PHE A 56 1.56 9.52 -1.25
C PHE A 56 0.26 9.55 -0.44
N VAL A 57 -0.58 10.56 -0.67
CA VAL A 57 -1.90 10.65 -0.01
C VAL A 57 -2.79 9.47 -0.40
N LEU A 58 -2.75 9.04 -1.66
CA LEU A 58 -3.48 7.83 -2.07
C LEU A 58 -2.92 6.56 -1.44
N ALA A 59 -1.61 6.47 -1.17
CA ALA A 59 -1.02 5.33 -0.48
C ALA A 59 -1.45 5.28 0.99
N GLU A 60 -1.48 6.42 1.68
CA GLU A 60 -2.02 6.53 3.05
C GLU A 60 -3.50 6.15 3.11
N GLU A 61 -4.28 6.56 2.11
CA GLU A 61 -5.70 6.25 2.04
C GLU A 61 -5.95 4.77 1.70
N ASP A 62 -5.14 4.16 0.82
CA ASP A 62 -5.18 2.72 0.57
C ASP A 62 -4.85 1.94 1.84
N LEU A 63 -3.83 2.37 2.61
CA LEU A 63 -3.49 1.82 3.92
C LEU A 63 -4.62 1.99 4.94
N ARG A 64 -5.31 3.14 4.94
CA ARG A 64 -6.43 3.40 5.84
C ARG A 64 -7.65 2.53 5.52
N ILE A 65 -7.99 2.40 4.24
CA ILE A 65 -9.18 1.66 3.77
C ILE A 65 -8.97 0.15 3.93
N ARG A 66 -7.79 -0.37 3.52
CA ARG A 66 -7.50 -1.81 3.55
C ARG A 66 -6.91 -2.28 4.88
N GLY A 67 -6.46 -1.34 5.73
CA GLY A 67 -5.55 -1.63 6.82
C GLY A 67 -4.16 -2.02 6.29
N PRO A 68 -3.19 -2.31 7.18
CA PRO A 68 -1.86 -2.79 6.78
C PRO A 68 -1.88 -4.08 5.94
N GLY A 69 -2.99 -4.83 5.96
CA GLY A 69 -3.13 -6.10 5.25
C GLY A 69 -2.03 -7.12 5.58
N ASP A 70 -2.07 -8.27 4.92
CA ASP A 70 -0.98 -9.26 4.93
C ASP A 70 0.17 -8.71 4.06
N PHE A 71 0.96 -7.76 4.56
CA PHE A 71 2.17 -7.27 3.87
C PHE A 71 3.18 -8.42 3.58
N MET A 72 3.02 -9.57 4.25
CA MET A 72 3.91 -10.74 4.15
C MET A 72 3.28 -11.96 3.43
N GLY A 73 2.11 -11.84 2.82
CA GLY A 73 1.63 -12.85 1.86
C GLY A 73 1.36 -14.27 2.38
N THR A 74 1.24 -14.48 3.69
CA THR A 74 0.74 -15.77 4.21
C THR A 74 -0.39 -15.53 5.19
N ARG A 75 -1.59 -15.85 4.72
CA ARG A 75 -2.72 -16.15 5.59
C ARG A 75 -2.37 -17.43 6.37
N GLN A 76 -1.50 -17.33 7.38
CA GLN A 76 -1.24 -18.42 8.30
C GLN A 76 -2.51 -18.64 9.09
N ARG A 77 -3.22 -19.72 8.74
CA ARG A 77 -4.27 -20.31 9.58
C ARG A 77 -3.60 -20.78 10.87
N GLY A 78 -3.39 -19.91 11.86
CA GLY A 78 -2.85 -20.37 13.14
C GLY A 78 -2.39 -19.33 14.15
N LEU A 79 -2.04 -18.11 13.78
CA LEU A 79 -1.54 -17.13 14.75
C LEU A 79 -2.42 -15.89 14.75
N GLY A 80 -3.53 -16.02 15.49
CA GLY A 80 -4.17 -14.84 16.06
C GLY A 80 -3.19 -14.15 17.00
N ASN A 81 -3.03 -12.85 16.77
CA ASN A 81 -2.78 -11.76 17.73
C ASN A 81 -1.64 -10.85 17.24
N GLU A 82 -2.05 -9.72 16.66
CA GLU A 82 -1.36 -8.43 16.58
C GLU A 82 0.17 -8.45 16.37
N LEU A 83 0.58 -8.57 15.12
CA LEU A 83 1.89 -8.03 14.72
C LEU A 83 1.86 -6.52 14.95
N LYS A 84 2.67 -6.04 15.89
CA LYS A 84 2.84 -4.61 16.16
C LYS A 84 3.99 -4.06 15.33
N ILE A 85 3.76 -2.93 14.68
CA ILE A 85 4.81 -2.18 13.98
C ILE A 85 5.61 -1.44 15.05
N ALA A 86 6.91 -1.71 15.11
CA ALA A 86 7.81 -1.01 16.02
C ALA A 86 7.91 0.48 15.63
N THR A 87 7.90 1.33 16.64
CA THR A 87 8.14 2.76 16.55
C THR A 87 9.58 3.07 16.97
N ILE A 88 10.02 4.31 16.75
CA ILE A 88 11.37 4.76 17.14
C ILE A 88 11.57 4.67 18.67
N ASP A 89 10.47 4.67 19.43
CA ASP A 89 10.46 4.58 20.89
C ASP A 89 10.72 3.16 21.40
N ASP A 90 10.69 2.13 20.54
CA ASP A 90 11.00 0.74 20.89
C ASP A 90 12.52 0.49 20.95
N VAL A 91 13.22 1.33 21.72
CA VAL A 91 14.69 1.36 21.82
C VAL A 91 15.27 0.02 22.26
N ASP A 92 14.61 -0.66 23.20
CA ASP A 92 15.06 -1.96 23.71
C ASP A 92 15.03 -3.03 22.60
N LEU A 93 13.99 -3.03 21.77
CA LEU A 93 13.87 -3.93 20.63
C LEU A 93 14.94 -3.63 19.57
N LEU A 94 15.22 -2.35 19.32
CA LEU A 94 16.28 -1.93 18.40
C LEU A 94 17.67 -2.37 18.88
N GLN A 95 17.93 -2.30 20.19
CA GLN A 95 19.20 -2.77 20.76
C GLN A 95 19.37 -4.28 20.61
N ILE A 96 18.32 -5.06 20.88
CA ILE A 96 18.33 -6.51 20.71
C ILE A 96 18.57 -6.85 19.23
N ALA A 97 17.81 -6.27 18.31
CA ALA A 97 17.96 -6.51 16.88
C ALA A 97 19.37 -6.17 16.37
N ARG A 98 19.94 -5.05 16.83
CA ARG A 98 21.31 -4.64 16.46
C ARG A 98 22.36 -5.61 16.97
N LYS A 99 22.21 -6.11 18.21
CA LYS A 99 23.14 -7.08 18.78
C LYS A 99 23.11 -8.38 17.99
N GLU A 100 21.93 -8.94 17.77
CA GLU A 100 21.76 -10.19 17.00
C GLU A 100 22.31 -10.05 15.57
N ALA A 101 22.04 -8.92 14.89
CA ALA A 101 22.62 -8.65 13.58
C ALA A 101 24.15 -8.59 13.59
N SER A 102 24.75 -8.03 14.66
CA SER A 102 26.20 -7.95 14.80
C SER A 102 26.82 -9.32 15.05
N ASP A 103 26.20 -10.13 15.89
CA ASP A 103 26.64 -11.49 16.21
C ASP A 103 26.55 -12.38 14.95
N LEU A 104 25.46 -12.26 14.18
CA LEU A 104 25.26 -12.98 12.92
C LEU A 104 26.27 -12.56 11.82
N MET A 105 26.61 -11.27 11.73
CA MET A 105 27.67 -10.79 10.84
C MET A 105 29.05 -11.32 11.25
N ALA A 106 29.31 -11.48 12.55
CA ALA A 106 30.58 -12.00 13.06
C ALA A 106 30.75 -13.51 12.83
N ASP A 107 29.64 -14.27 12.82
CA ASP A 107 29.62 -15.71 12.56
C ASP A 107 29.93 -16.09 11.09
N LYS A 108 30.01 -15.10 10.18
CA LYS A 108 30.36 -15.27 8.74
C LYS A 108 29.50 -16.28 7.98
N THR A 109 28.38 -16.73 8.55
CA THR A 109 27.39 -17.60 7.91
C THR A 109 26.50 -16.83 6.93
N LEU A 110 26.49 -15.50 7.02
CA LEU A 110 25.91 -14.61 6.02
C LEU A 110 26.95 -14.25 4.95
N ASP A 111 26.63 -14.55 3.70
CA ASP A 111 27.37 -14.06 2.53
C ASP A 111 27.20 -12.54 2.44
N PRO A 112 28.26 -11.73 2.55
CA PRO A 112 28.17 -10.30 2.33
C PRO A 112 28.05 -10.11 0.81
N LEU A 113 26.83 -9.74 0.36
CA LEU A 113 26.49 -9.38 -1.03
C LEU A 113 27.61 -8.68 -1.80
#